data_AF-A0A418RTM3-F1
#
_entry.id   AF-A0A418RTM3-F1
#
_cell.length_a   1.000
_cell.length_b   1.000
_cell.length_c   1.000
_cell.angle_alpha   90.00
_cell.angle_beta   90.00
_cell.angle_gamma   90.00
#
_symmetry.space_group_name_H-M   'P 1'
#
loop_
_entity.id
_entity.type
_entity.pdbx_description
1 polymer ?
#
loop_
_entity_poly.entity_id
_entity_poly.type
_entity_poly.pdbx_seq_one_letter_code
_entity_poly.pdbx_strand_id
1 'polypeptide(L)' 'MDCLADCAVAIEVSSVLLIETLKQGGKIIFCGNGGSAADCQHIAAELVVQYQKNRQALAALALTTDTSILTA' A
#
# COMPACT_ATOMS: atom_id res chain seq x y z
N MET A 1 -10.92 10.58 -23.14
CA MET A 1 -9.83 9.58 -23.15
C MET A 1 -9.57 9.30 -21.69
N ASP A 2 -10.32 8.35 -21.14
CA ASP A 2 -10.43 8.10 -19.70
C ASP A 2 -9.22 7.29 -19.24
N CYS A 3 -8.11 7.97 -18.97
CA CYS A 3 -6.84 7.40 -18.54
C CYS A 3 -6.93 6.45 -17.32
N LEU A 4 -8.02 6.53 -16.55
CA LEU A 4 -8.28 5.62 -15.44
C LEU A 4 -8.78 4.25 -15.89
N ALA A 5 -9.55 4.19 -16.99
CA ALA A 5 -10.07 2.94 -17.54
C ALA A 5 -8.95 2.06 -18.09
N ASP A 6 -7.91 2.69 -18.65
CA ASP A 6 -6.73 1.99 -19.19
C ASP A 6 -5.93 1.25 -18.10
N CYS A 7 -6.02 1.71 -16.85
CA CYS A 7 -5.33 1.10 -15.71
C CYS A 7 -6.14 -0.03 -15.05
N ALA A 8 -7.39 -0.29 -15.44
CA ALA A 8 -8.28 -1.23 -14.76
C ALA A 8 -7.64 -2.64 -14.61
N VAL A 9 -7.04 -3.13 -15.69
CA VAL A 9 -6.36 -4.44 -15.70
C VAL A 9 -5.16 -4.44 -14.75
N ALA A 10 -4.35 -3.37 -14.76
CA ALA A 10 -3.19 -3.26 -13.89
C ALA A 10 -3.58 -3.20 -12.40
N ILE A 11 -4.67 -2.50 -12.08
CA ILE A 11 -5.22 -2.42 -10.72
C ILE A 11 -5.71 -3.79 -10.26
N GLU A 12 -6.45 -4.51 -11.10
CA GLU A 12 -6.95 -5.85 -10.78
C GLU A 12 -5.79 -6.83 -10.52
N VAL A 13 -4.82 -6.89 -11.43
CA VAL A 13 -3.63 -7.76 -11.29
C VAL A 13 -2.85 -7.43 -10.01
N SER A 14 -2.65 -6.14 -9.72
CA SER A 14 -1.96 -5.70 -8.51
C SER A 14 -2.73 -6.13 -7.25
N SER A 15 -4.06 -5.98 -7.24
CA SER A 15 -4.88 -6.37 -6.10
C SER A 15 -4.79 -7.87 -5.79
N VAL A 16 -4.80 -8.72 -6.83
CA VAL A 16 -4.65 -10.18 -6.67
C VAL A 16 -3.28 -10.52 -6.08
N LEU A 17 -2.22 -9.90 -6.59
CA LEU A 17 -0.86 -10.12 -6.08
C LEU A 17 -0.73 -9.75 -4.61
N LEU A 18 -1.28 -8.60 -4.21
CA LEU A 18 -1.25 -8.14 -2.81
C LEU A 18 -2.02 -9.09 -1.88
N ILE A 19 -3.20 -9.56 -2.31
CA ILE A 19 -4.02 -10.51 -1.55
C ILE A 19 -3.26 -11.82 -1.34
N GLU A 20 -2.69 -12.39 -2.40
CA GLU A 20 -1.97 -13.66 -2.30
C GLU A 20 -0.69 -13.54 -1.45
N THR A 21 0.01 -12.40 -1.55
CA THR A 21 1.17 -12.11 -0.69
C THR A 21 0.78 -12.15 0.79
N LEU A 22 -0.32 -11.50 1.17
CA LEU A 22 -0.80 -11.47 2.55
C LEU A 22 -1.28 -12.86 3.03
N LYS A 23 -1.98 -13.62 2.18
CA LYS A 23 -2.41 -14.99 2.51
C LYS A 23 -1.23 -15.94 2.76
N GLN A 24 -0.11 -15.73 2.08
CA GLN A 24 1.12 -16.50 2.26
C GLN A 24 1.95 -16.04 3.48
N GLY A 25 1.42 -15.11 4.30
CA GLY A 25 2.13 -14.54 5.46
C GLY A 25 3.18 -13.50 5.11
N GLY A 26 3.18 -13.02 3.85
CA GLY A 26 4.03 -11.92 3.39
C GLY A 26 3.53 -10.55 3.88
N LYS A 27 4.24 -9.51 3.45
CA LYS A 27 3.99 -8.12 3.85
C LYS A 27 4.05 -7.19 2.64
N ILE A 28 3.20 -6.17 2.66
CA ILE A 28 3.16 -5.14 1.62
C ILE A 28 4.06 -3.98 2.06
N ILE A 29 4.97 -3.54 1.18
CA ILE A 29 5.90 -2.46 1.47
C ILE A 29 5.68 -1.35 0.45
N PHE A 30 5.45 -0.13 0.92
CA PHE A 30 5.27 1.05 0.09
C PHE A 30 6.49 1.96 0.18
N CYS A 31 6.89 2.53 -0.95
CA CYS A 31 7.92 3.56 -1.03
C CYS A 31 7.53 4.58 -2.10
N GLY A 32 7.94 5.83 -1.88
CA GLY A 32 7.60 6.95 -2.74
C GLY A 32 8.33 8.21 -2.30
N ASN A 33 8.40 9.19 -3.20
CA ASN A 33 9.05 10.48 -2.97
C ASN A 33 8.02 11.61 -3.04
N GLY A 34 8.24 12.69 -2.29
CA GLY A 34 7.35 13.87 -2.32
C GLY A 34 5.90 13.51 -2.04
N GLY A 35 4.97 13.92 -2.93
CA GLY A 35 3.54 13.62 -2.78
C GLY A 35 3.23 12.13 -2.64
N SER A 36 3.89 11.27 -3.43
CA SER A 36 3.68 9.82 -3.36
C SER A 36 4.12 9.19 -2.02
N ALA A 37 4.99 9.86 -1.25
CA ALA A 37 5.33 9.42 0.10
C ALA A 37 4.14 9.55 1.06
N ALA A 38 3.28 10.55 0.85
CA ALA A 38 2.04 10.73 1.59
C ALA A 38 1.00 9.66 1.21
N ASP A 39 0.93 9.27 -0.05
CA ASP A 39 0.07 8.15 -0.50
C ASP A 39 0.52 6.83 0.11
N CYS A 40 1.84 6.57 0.16
CA CYS A 40 2.42 5.37 0.77
C CYS A 40 2.01 5.21 2.23
N GLN A 41 2.18 6.25 3.04
CA GLN A 41 1.78 6.20 4.45
C GLN A 41 0.26 6.09 4.63
N HIS A 42 -0.53 6.72 3.76
CA HIS A 42 -1.99 6.63 3.82
C HIS A 42 -2.47 5.20 3.56
N ILE A 43 -2.05 4.60 2.45
CA ILE A 43 -2.44 3.23 2.09
C ILE A 43 -1.93 2.24 3.14
N ALA A 44 -0.70 2.40 3.63
CA ALA A 44 -0.18 1.57 4.72
C ALA A 44 -1.05 1.68 5.99
N ALA A 45 -1.50 2.88 6.35
CA ALA A 45 -2.38 3.08 7.50
C ALA A 45 -3.76 2.43 7.30
N GLU A 46 -4.35 2.52 6.10
CA GLU A 46 -5.61 1.86 5.78
C GLU A 46 -5.50 0.32 5.88
N LEU A 47 -4.35 -0.24 5.48
CA LEU A 47 -4.08 -1.67 5.58
C LEU A 47 -3.81 -2.12 7.02
N VAL A 48 -3.02 -1.39 7.79
CA VAL A 48 -2.70 -1.75 9.18
C VAL A 48 -3.89 -1.52 10.11
N VAL A 49 -4.58 -0.39 9.97
CA VAL A 49 -5.67 0.01 10.87
C VAL A 49 -6.99 -0.48 10.30
N GLN A 50 -7.61 0.30 9.41
CA GLN A 50 -8.84 -0.06 8.71
C GLN A 50 -9.08 0.91 7.56
N TYR A 51 -9.71 0.42 6.51
CA TYR A 51 -10.28 1.25 5.44
C TYR A 51 -11.78 1.50 5.71
N GLN A 52 -12.63 0.50 5.44
CA GLN A 52 -14.08 0.60 5.60
C GLN A 52 -14.71 -0.49 6.49
N LYS A 53 -14.23 -1.73 6.38
CA LYS A 53 -14.76 -2.87 7.13
C LYS A 53 -13.93 -3.12 8.37
N ASN A 54 -14.60 -3.51 9.45
CA ASN A 54 -13.90 -4.00 10.64
C ASN A 54 -13.28 -5.37 10.33
N ARG A 55 -11.95 -5.45 10.40
CA ARG A 55 -11.15 -6.65 10.13
C ARG A 55 -9.86 -6.63 10.94
N GLN A 56 -9.16 -7.75 10.99
CA GLN A 56 -7.81 -7.81 11.54
C GLN A 56 -6.83 -6.95 10.72
N ALA A 57 -5.79 -6.44 11.37
CA ALA A 57 -4.72 -5.69 10.74
C ALA A 57 -4.04 -6.50 9.62
N LEU A 58 -3.71 -5.85 8.51
CA LEU A 58 -2.92 -6.46 7.43
C LEU A 58 -1.48 -6.00 7.53
N ALA A 59 -0.54 -6.90 7.24
CA ALA A 59 0.89 -6.60 7.30
C ALA A 59 1.30 -5.64 6.18
N ALA A 60 1.38 -4.35 6.50
CA ALA A 60 1.81 -3.30 5.59
C ALA A 60 2.76 -2.30 6.26
N LEU A 61 3.69 -1.73 5.50
CA LEU A 61 4.65 -0.73 5.97
C LEU A 61 4.96 0.30 4.88
N ALA A 62 4.95 1.58 5.24
CA ALA A 62 5.52 2.64 4.40
C ALA A 62 6.96 2.92 4.84
N LEU A 63 7.92 2.89 3.91
CA LEU A 63 9.32 3.21 4.20
C LEU A 63 9.59 4.72 4.29
N THR A 64 8.54 5.53 4.20
CA THR A 64 8.63 6.98 4.05
C THR A 64 8.44 7.75 5.35
N THR A 65 8.20 7.05 6.47
CA THR A 65 7.77 7.68 7.73
C THR A 65 8.87 7.81 8.78
N ASP A 66 9.90 6.96 8.74
CA ASP A 66 11.00 7.04 9.71
C ASP A 66 12.06 8.02 9.22
N THR A 67 11.92 9.29 9.61
CA THR A 67 12.84 10.35 9.18
C THR A 67 14.25 10.13 9.68
N SER A 68 14.44 9.47 10.82
CA SER A 68 15.77 9.16 11.35
C SER A 68 16.49 8.14 10.46
N ILE A 69 15.81 7.09 10.01
CA ILE A 69 16.37 6.10 9.08
C ILE A 69 16.59 6.72 7.69
N LEU A 70 15.69 7.58 7.23
CA LEU A 70 15.79 8.19 5.90
C LEU A 70 16.95 9.16 5.74
N THR A 71 17.41 9.77 6.84
CA THR A 71 18.53 10.72 6.84
C THR A 71 19.81 10.18 7.49
N ALA A 72 19.83 8.89 7.86
CA ALA A 72 20.99 8.25 8.49
C ALA A 72 22.19 8.09 7.55
#